data_AF-A0A2G8K3G7-F1
#
_entry.id   AF-A0A2G8K3G7-F1
#
_cell.length_a   1.000
_cell.length_b   1.000
_cell.length_c   1.000
_cell.angle_alpha   90.00
_cell.angle_beta   90.00
_cell.angle_gamma   90.00
#
_symmetry.space_group_name_H-M   'P 1'
#
loop_
_entity.id
_entity.type
_entity.pdbx_description
1 polymer ?
#
loop_
_entity_poly.entity_id
_entity_poly.type
_entity_poly.pdbx_seq_one_letter_code
_entity_poly.pdbx_strand_id
1 'polypeptide(L)' 'MALQTAALVPPHKYVPWVTVNGDHTEDMEKKAEADLLSLVCSTYQGTQPKECQPTKIFL' A
#
# COMPACT_ATOMS: atom_id res chain seq x y z
N MET A 1 -3.32 17.11 16.94
CA MET A 1 -2.98 16.02 16.00
C MET A 1 -3.01 14.72 16.80
N ALA A 2 -4.04 13.90 16.66
CA ALA A 2 -4.12 12.63 17.41
C ALA A 2 -5.29 11.76 16.95
N LEU A 3 -6.49 12.34 16.75
CA LEU A 3 -7.73 11.55 16.66
C LEU A 3 -7.73 10.52 15.51
N GLN A 4 -7.23 10.88 14.33
CA GLN A 4 -7.15 9.95 13.20
C GLN A 4 -6.13 8.82 13.46
N THR A 5 -4.95 9.17 13.98
CA THR A 5 -3.92 8.19 14.33
C THR A 5 -4.33 7.28 15.49
N ALA A 6 -5.04 7.82 16.49
CA ALA A 6 -5.57 7.09 17.63
C ALA A 6 -6.74 6.15 17.26
N ALA A 7 -7.42 6.42 16.15
CA ALA A 7 -8.51 5.60 15.63
C ALA A 7 -8.03 4.46 14.71
N LEU A 8 -6.72 4.30 14.49
CA LEU A 8 -6.18 3.21 13.68
C LEU A 8 -6.48 1.84 14.34
N VAL A 9 -6.91 0.89 13.52
CA VAL A 9 -7.16 -0.50 13.94
C VAL A 9 -6.33 -1.44 13.05
N PRO A 10 -5.37 -2.20 13.61
CA PRO A 10 -4.90 -2.11 14.99
C PRO A 10 -4.16 -0.78 15.27
N PRO A 11 -4.04 -0.37 16.55
CA PRO A 11 -3.21 0.78 16.93
C PRO A 11 -1.78 0.62 16.42
N HIS A 12 -1.20 1.69 15.89
CA HIS A 12 0.15 1.64 15.34
C HIS A 12 1.20 1.38 16.43
N LYS A 13 2.17 0.52 16.12
CA LYS A 13 3.25 0.16 17.05
C LYS A 13 4.55 0.91 16.78
N TYR A 14 4.73 1.36 15.54
CA TYR A 14 5.89 2.09 15.07
C TYR A 14 5.46 2.97 13.87
N VAL A 15 6.42 3.70 13.30
CA VAL A 15 6.23 4.46 12.06
C VAL A 15 7.32 4.08 11.06
N PRO A 16 7.02 4.01 9.75
CA PRO A 16 5.71 4.21 9.13
C PRO A 16 4.67 3.13 9.55
N TRP A 17 3.37 3.44 9.42
CA TRP A 17 2.26 2.51 9.65
C TRP A 17 1.30 2.56 8.46
N VAL A 18 1.50 1.65 7.51
CA VAL A 18 0.80 1.70 6.21
C VAL A 18 -0.51 0.93 6.29
N THR A 19 -1.61 1.59 5.91
CA THR A 19 -2.91 0.93 5.70
C THR A 19 -3.21 0.89 4.21
N VAL A 20 -3.73 -0.23 3.72
CA VAL A 20 -4.12 -0.44 2.33
C VAL A 20 -5.58 -0.84 2.32
N ASN A 21 -6.42 -0.07 1.63
CA ASN A 21 -7.88 -0.27 1.60
C ASN A 21 -8.54 -0.31 3.00
N GLY A 22 -7.97 0.38 3.98
CA GLY A 22 -8.48 0.45 5.35
C GLY A 22 -7.86 -0.56 6.33
N ASP A 23 -7.11 -1.54 5.83
CA ASP A 23 -6.51 -2.59 6.64
C ASP A 23 -4.98 -2.45 6.75
N HIS A 24 -4.43 -2.87 7.89
CA HIS A 24 -2.98 -2.98 8.10
C HIS A 24 -2.59 -4.43 8.37
N THR A 25 -1.56 -4.91 7.65
CA THR A 25 -0.83 -6.13 7.97
C THR A 25 0.66 -5.91 7.73
N GLU A 26 1.51 -6.60 8.48
CA GLU A 26 2.97 -6.49 8.31
C GLU A 26 3.41 -6.89 6.89
N ASP A 27 2.75 -7.86 6.26
CA ASP A 27 3.08 -8.29 4.90
C ASP A 27 2.71 -7.26 3.83
N MET A 28 1.55 -6.59 3.99
CA MET A 28 1.18 -5.48 3.10
C MET A 28 2.12 -4.30 3.28
N GLU A 29 2.50 -3.98 4.52
CA GLU A 29 3.46 -2.92 4.79
C GLU A 29 4.82 -3.23 4.18
N LYS A 30 5.37 -4.43 4.38
CA LYS A 30 6.63 -4.85 3.73
C LYS A 30 6.57 -4.72 2.19
N LYS A 31 5.44 -5.09 1.59
CA LYS A 31 5.23 -4.91 0.13
C LYS A 31 5.16 -3.44 -0.26
N ALA A 32 4.49 -2.61 0.55
CA ALA A 32 4.38 -1.17 0.32
C ALA A 32 5.75 -0.48 0.41
N GLU A 33 6.56 -0.85 1.40
CA GLU A 33 7.92 -0.34 1.59
C GLU A 33 8.86 -0.80 0.48
N ALA A 34 8.69 -2.03 -0.03
CA ALA A 34 9.48 -2.54 -1.13
C ALA A 34 9.10 -1.92 -2.49
N ASP A 35 7.80 -1.89 -2.80
CA ASP A 35 7.26 -1.32 -4.02
C ASP A 35 5.75 -1.01 -3.86
N LEU A 36 5.45 0.22 -3.44
CA LEU A 36 4.09 0.69 -3.27
C LEU A 36 3.28 0.66 -4.58
N LEU A 37 3.91 0.94 -5.73
CA LEU A 37 3.22 0.94 -7.01
C LEU A 37 2.75 -0.46 -7.35
N SER A 38 3.63 -1.46 -7.26
CA SER A 38 3.27 -2.86 -7.48
C SER A 38 2.15 -3.32 -6.54
N LEU A 39 2.20 -2.93 -5.26
CA LEU A 39 1.14 -3.28 -4.30
C LEU A 39 -0.20 -2.66 -4.68
N VAL A 40 -0.24 -1.36 -4.98
CA VAL A 40 -1.46 -0.66 -5.41
C VAL A 40 -2.02 -1.31 -6.67
N CYS A 41 -1.17 -1.57 -7.66
CA CYS A 41 -1.58 -2.20 -8.91
C CYS A 41 -2.12 -3.63 -8.73
N SER A 42 -1.58 -4.39 -7.79
CA SER A 42 -2.05 -5.74 -7.47
C SER A 42 -3.38 -5.77 -6.71
N THR A 43 -3.68 -4.71 -5.95
CA THR A 43 -4.91 -4.60 -5.14
C THR A 43 -6.05 -3.87 -5.86
N TYR A 44 -5.74 -3.21 -6.98
CA TYR A 44 -6.72 -2.48 -7.77
C TYR A 44 -7.67 -3.44 -8.52
N GLN A 45 -8.97 -3.28 -8.28
CA GLN A 45 -10.02 -4.15 -8.83
C GLN A 45 -10.63 -3.61 -10.14
N GLY A 46 -10.30 -2.38 -10.54
CA GLY A 46 -10.78 -1.77 -11.77
C GLY A 46 -9.89 -2.03 -12.98
N THR A 47 -10.19 -1.35 -14.10
CA THR A 47 -9.33 -1.35 -15.30
C THR A 47 -7.96 -0.76 -14.97
N GLN A 48 -6.93 -1.60 -14.94
CA GLN A 48 -5.58 -1.19 -14.54
C GLN A 48 -5.06 -0.02 -15.41
N PRO A 49 -4.57 1.06 -14.78
CA PRO A 49 -3.88 2.14 -15.48
C PRO A 49 -2.64 1.64 -16.22
N LYS A 50 -2.17 2.42 -17.20
CA LYS A 50 -0.95 2.10 -17.97
C LYS A 50 0.29 1.97 -17.08
N GLU A 51 0.30 2.69 -15.96
CA GLU A 51 1.38 2.71 -14.97
C GLU A 51 1.51 1.39 -14.21
N CYS A 52 0.44 0.58 -14.17
CA CYS A 52 0.46 -0.75 -13.58
C CYS A 52 1.04 -1.82 -14.53
N GLN A 53 1.28 -1.46 -15.79
CA GLN A 53 1.92 -2.36 -16.73
C GLN A 53 3.43 -2.33 -16.49
N PRO A 54 4.11 -3.48 -16.48
CA PRO A 54 5.56 -3.50 -16.40
C PRO A 54 6.13 -2.68 -17.55
N THR A 55 6.97 -1.70 -17.22
CA THR A 55 7.65 -0.88 -18.22
C THR A 55 8.42 -1.82 -19.14
N LYS A 56 7.95 -2.01 -20.37
CA LYS A 56 8.75 -2.61 -21.44
C LYS A 56 9.83 -1.60 -21.81
N ILE A 57 10.87 -1.51 -20.97
CA ILE A 57 12.14 -0.91 -21.35
C ILE A 57 12.69 -1.80 -22.45
N PHE A 58 12.52 -1.34 -23.69
CA PHE A 58 13.06 -1.81 -24.96
C PHE A 58 13.88 -3.12 -24.88
N LEU A 59 13.24 -4.23 -25.25
CA LEU A 59 13.88 -5.30 -26.01
C LEU A 59 13.79 -4.96 -27.49
#